data_AF-A0A533BGA2-F1
#
_entry.id   AF-A0A533BGA2-F1
#
_cell.length_a   1.000
_cell.length_b   1.000
_cell.length_c   1.000
_cell.angle_alpha   90.00
_cell.angle_beta   90.00
_cell.angle_gamma   90.00
#
_symmetry.space_group_name_H-M   'P 1'
#
loop_
_entity.id
_entity.type
_entity.pdbx_description
1 polymer ?
#
loop_
_entity_poly.entity_id
_entity_poly.type
_entity_poly.pdbx_seq_one_letter_code
_entity_poly.pdbx_strand_id
1 'polypeptide(L)'
;MRAFARSLLTVALVLVLSPGLAGASVLAQSTFDTDVDGWTTFLVTAGNPLSNIAFAAASGNPGGAARHDAPSDGLTSYFRGPSKFHSAFHSAVGGSVSWDIATINHSGDTFFRSSDLTILAGVNRIRLYVTPPVPIFPTYSEYEADFTTAAGWFFFDGVTETVATQSQIDAVLLGADWFSIRAEYWSSATPDITFLDNVVVRGVPEPASLLLLGLGATALFFGTRRRH
;
A
#
# COMPACT_ATOMS: atom_id res chain seq x y z
N MET A 1 45.10 58.67 -28.12
CA MET A 1 44.33 57.42 -28.31
C MET A 1 43.78 57.01 -26.95
N ARG A 2 42.45 57.08 -26.76
CA ARG A 2 41.76 56.77 -25.49
C ARG A 2 41.31 55.31 -25.52
N ALA A 3 41.70 54.52 -24.52
CA ALA A 3 41.30 53.12 -24.39
C ALA A 3 39.98 53.00 -23.61
N PHE A 4 39.05 52.25 -24.19
CA PHE A 4 37.68 52.01 -23.73
C PHE A 4 37.62 51.18 -22.44
N ALA A 5 36.71 51.58 -21.54
CA ALA A 5 36.29 50.80 -20.38
C ALA A 5 35.54 49.53 -20.79
N ARG A 6 35.90 48.39 -20.19
CA ARG A 6 35.14 47.13 -20.30
C ARG A 6 34.28 46.96 -19.04
N SER A 7 32.99 47.24 -19.16
CA SER A 7 31.98 46.81 -18.17
C SER A 7 31.87 45.28 -18.23
N LEU A 8 32.26 44.60 -17.15
CA LEU A 8 31.87 43.20 -16.91
C LEU A 8 30.44 43.19 -16.38
N LEU A 9 29.52 42.70 -17.21
CA LEU A 9 28.15 42.38 -16.82
C LEU A 9 28.18 41.02 -16.10
N THR A 10 28.13 41.02 -14.78
CA THR A 10 27.98 39.78 -13.98
C THR A 10 26.53 39.32 -14.07
N VAL A 11 26.26 38.30 -14.89
CA VAL A 11 24.95 37.63 -14.91
C VAL A 11 24.89 36.70 -13.70
N ALA A 12 24.15 37.10 -12.67
CA ALA A 12 23.79 36.23 -11.56
C ALA A 12 22.66 35.30 -12.00
N LEU A 13 23.00 34.05 -12.30
CA LEU A 13 22.02 32.98 -12.55
C LEU A 13 21.39 32.58 -11.21
N VAL A 14 20.19 33.09 -10.93
CA VAL A 14 19.38 32.64 -9.80
C VAL A 14 18.70 31.33 -10.20
N LEU A 15 19.27 30.20 -9.76
CA LEU A 15 18.59 28.90 -9.83
C LEU A 15 17.47 28.91 -8.77
N VAL A 16 16.23 29.06 -9.21
CA VAL A 16 15.06 28.80 -8.37
C VAL A 16 14.97 27.28 -8.19
N LEU A 17 15.52 26.76 -7.09
CA LEU A 17 15.20 25.40 -6.65
C LEU A 17 13.77 25.41 -6.10
N SER A 18 12.81 25.07 -6.95
CA SER A 18 11.51 24.62 -6.47
C SER A 18 11.74 23.33 -5.68
N PRO A 19 11.38 23.24 -4.39
CA PRO A 19 11.32 21.95 -3.73
C PRO A 19 10.24 21.15 -4.43
N GLY A 20 10.64 20.25 -5.34
CA GLY A 20 9.75 19.20 -5.78
C GLY A 20 9.33 18.43 -4.54
N LEU A 21 8.05 18.47 -4.20
CA LEU A 21 7.46 17.55 -3.24
C LEU A 21 7.87 16.16 -3.71
N ALA A 22 8.80 15.53 -2.98
CA ALA A 22 9.11 14.15 -3.21
C ALA A 22 7.80 13.38 -3.01
N GLY A 23 7.28 12.79 -4.08
CA GLY A 23 6.12 11.91 -3.99
C GLY A 23 6.57 10.57 -3.41
N ALA A 24 5.72 9.96 -2.58
CA ALA A 24 5.91 8.60 -2.12
C ALA A 24 6.02 7.66 -3.33
N SER A 25 7.09 6.86 -3.42
CA SER A 25 7.31 5.95 -4.55
C SER A 25 6.32 4.79 -4.48
N VAL A 26 5.74 4.40 -5.62
CA VAL A 26 4.93 3.17 -5.71
C VAL A 26 5.87 1.98 -5.75
N LEU A 27 5.76 1.10 -4.75
CA LEU A 27 6.59 -0.11 -4.62
C LEU A 27 5.91 -1.34 -5.23
N ALA A 28 4.59 -1.43 -5.11
CA ALA A 28 3.75 -2.43 -5.80
C ALA A 28 2.33 -1.89 -5.96
N GLN A 29 1.63 -2.35 -7.01
CA GLN A 29 0.23 -2.02 -7.23
C GLN A 29 -0.53 -3.16 -7.94
N SER A 30 -1.85 -3.19 -7.71
CA SER A 30 -2.84 -3.96 -8.45
C SER A 30 -4.05 -3.09 -8.75
N THR A 31 -4.30 -2.83 -10.04
CA THR A 31 -5.42 -2.02 -10.54
C THR A 31 -6.53 -2.85 -11.18
N PHE A 32 -6.30 -4.17 -11.30
CA PHE A 32 -7.28 -5.12 -11.81
C PHE A 32 -7.93 -4.74 -13.15
N ASP A 33 -7.21 -4.05 -14.04
CA ASP A 33 -7.77 -3.56 -15.31
C ASP A 33 -8.05 -4.68 -16.34
N THR A 34 -7.33 -5.81 -16.23
CA THR A 34 -7.36 -6.88 -17.25
C THR A 34 -7.50 -8.28 -16.68
N ASP A 35 -7.15 -8.48 -15.42
CA ASP A 35 -7.23 -9.77 -14.72
C ASP A 35 -7.23 -9.58 -13.19
N VAL A 36 -7.07 -10.68 -12.44
CA VAL A 36 -6.95 -10.67 -10.97
C VAL A 36 -5.51 -10.44 -10.48
N ASP A 37 -4.56 -10.15 -11.37
CA ASP A 37 -3.17 -9.78 -11.05
C ASP A 37 -2.47 -10.73 -10.07
N GLY A 38 -2.71 -12.03 -10.23
CA GLY A 38 -2.13 -13.09 -9.40
C GLY A 38 -2.67 -13.18 -7.97
N TRP A 39 -3.72 -12.42 -7.63
CA TRP A 39 -4.42 -12.55 -6.36
C TRP A 39 -5.13 -13.90 -6.26
N THR A 40 -5.21 -14.43 -5.04
CA THR A 40 -5.95 -15.65 -4.69
C THR A 40 -6.83 -15.37 -3.48
N THR A 41 -7.62 -16.34 -3.04
CA THR A 41 -8.41 -16.25 -1.81
C THR A 41 -8.07 -17.39 -0.86
N PHE A 42 -8.44 -17.33 0.41
CA PHE A 42 -8.32 -18.47 1.34
C PHE A 42 -9.31 -18.32 2.50
N LEU A 43 -9.60 -19.42 3.19
CA LEU A 43 -10.37 -19.47 4.43
C LEU A 43 -9.43 -19.59 5.64
N VAL A 44 -9.72 -18.86 6.72
CA VAL A 44 -8.86 -18.80 7.93
C VAL A 44 -8.53 -20.19 8.52
N THR A 45 -9.40 -21.19 8.36
CA THR A 45 -9.17 -22.55 8.87
C THR A 45 -8.57 -23.51 7.85
N ALA A 46 -8.59 -23.18 6.55
CA ALA A 46 -8.14 -24.08 5.49
C ALA A 46 -6.64 -23.96 5.19
N GLY A 47 -6.00 -22.82 5.53
CA GLY A 47 -4.57 -22.55 5.35
C GLY A 47 -4.06 -22.59 3.90
N ASN A 48 -4.89 -23.02 2.95
CA ASN A 48 -4.58 -23.21 1.55
C ASN A 48 -5.36 -22.20 0.70
N PRO A 49 -4.74 -21.67 -0.36
CA PRO A 49 -5.45 -20.80 -1.29
C PRO A 49 -6.62 -21.56 -1.94
N LEU A 50 -7.80 -20.94 -1.88
CA LEU A 50 -8.91 -21.22 -2.76
C LEU A 50 -8.76 -20.38 -4.04
N SER A 51 -9.27 -20.89 -5.15
CA SER A 51 -9.19 -20.22 -6.47
C SER A 51 -10.56 -19.72 -6.92
N ASN A 52 -11.45 -19.33 -6.00
CA ASN A 52 -12.78 -18.82 -6.33
C ASN A 52 -12.80 -17.30 -6.58
N ILE A 53 -11.64 -16.70 -6.86
CA ILE A 53 -11.52 -15.31 -7.27
C ILE A 53 -11.75 -15.18 -8.78
N ALA A 54 -12.46 -14.15 -9.21
CA ALA A 54 -12.76 -13.88 -10.62
C ALA A 54 -12.49 -12.41 -10.97
N PHE A 55 -12.12 -12.17 -12.23
CA PHE A 55 -12.03 -10.80 -12.76
C PHE A 55 -13.43 -10.27 -13.12
N ALA A 56 -13.77 -9.08 -12.64
CA ALA A 56 -15.04 -8.40 -12.92
C ALA A 56 -14.79 -7.07 -13.65
N ALA A 57 -14.81 -7.12 -14.98
CA ALA A 57 -14.31 -6.04 -15.87
C ALA A 57 -14.99 -4.66 -15.78
N ALA A 58 -16.16 -4.57 -15.16
CA ALA A 58 -16.94 -3.33 -15.05
C ALA A 58 -17.47 -3.10 -13.63
N SER A 59 -16.76 -3.66 -12.64
CA SER A 59 -17.16 -3.59 -11.24
C SER A 59 -16.17 -2.85 -10.36
N GLY A 60 -15.07 -2.32 -10.91
CA GLY A 60 -14.05 -1.56 -10.18
C GLY A 60 -14.30 -0.06 -10.05
N ASN A 61 -13.27 0.65 -9.59
CA ASN A 61 -13.26 2.06 -9.25
C ASN A 61 -12.04 2.80 -9.86
N PRO A 62 -12.05 3.15 -11.16
CA PRO A 62 -12.95 2.71 -12.22
C PRO A 62 -12.47 1.41 -12.89
N GLY A 63 -13.32 0.80 -13.72
CA GLY A 63 -12.91 -0.31 -14.60
C GLY A 63 -13.15 -1.67 -13.96
N GLY A 64 -12.08 -2.45 -13.82
CA GLY A 64 -12.12 -3.84 -13.38
C GLY A 64 -11.86 -4.02 -11.89
N ALA A 65 -12.30 -5.15 -11.32
CA ALA A 65 -12.00 -5.50 -9.92
C ALA A 65 -11.75 -7.00 -9.76
N ALA A 66 -11.04 -7.37 -8.69
CA ALA A 66 -11.04 -8.73 -8.20
C ALA A 66 -12.34 -8.99 -7.43
N ARG A 67 -13.11 -9.98 -7.87
CA ARG A 67 -14.35 -10.42 -7.24
C ARG A 67 -14.13 -11.72 -6.49
N HIS A 68 -14.68 -11.81 -5.29
CA HIS A 68 -14.77 -13.04 -4.52
C HIS A 68 -16.21 -13.27 -4.06
N ASP A 69 -16.67 -14.50 -4.26
CA ASP A 69 -17.98 -14.97 -3.78
C ASP A 69 -17.71 -15.90 -2.60
N ALA A 70 -17.83 -15.37 -1.38
CA ALA A 70 -17.50 -16.09 -0.15
C ALA A 70 -18.48 -17.25 0.09
N PRO A 71 -17.99 -18.46 0.40
CA PRO A 71 -18.86 -19.58 0.69
C PRO A 71 -19.66 -19.32 1.99
N SER A 72 -20.95 -19.66 2.01
CA SER A 72 -21.75 -19.62 3.24
C SER A 72 -21.45 -20.83 4.14
N ASP A 73 -20.21 -20.90 4.67
CA ASP A 73 -19.70 -22.05 5.43
C ASP A 73 -19.28 -21.72 6.89
N GLY A 74 -19.42 -20.46 7.30
CA GLY A 74 -19.11 -19.99 8.65
C GLY A 74 -17.63 -19.72 8.90
N LEU A 75 -16.79 -19.70 7.85
CA LEU A 75 -15.36 -19.39 7.93
C LEU A 75 -15.07 -18.08 7.21
N THR A 76 -14.27 -17.20 7.82
CA THR A 76 -13.90 -15.93 7.18
C THR A 76 -12.98 -16.14 5.98
N SER A 77 -13.35 -15.52 4.87
CA SER A 77 -12.58 -15.47 3.64
C SER A 77 -11.71 -14.22 3.51
N TYR A 78 -10.57 -14.37 2.85
CA TYR A 78 -9.58 -13.32 2.63
C TYR A 78 -9.03 -13.36 1.20
N PHE A 79 -8.80 -12.19 0.61
CA PHE A 79 -7.92 -12.02 -0.54
C PHE A 79 -6.48 -12.15 -0.07
N ARG A 80 -5.67 -12.94 -0.79
CA ARG A 80 -4.23 -13.09 -0.57
C ARG A 80 -3.48 -12.40 -1.70
N GLY A 81 -2.62 -11.45 -1.31
CA GLY A 81 -1.79 -10.69 -2.24
C GLY A 81 -0.69 -11.56 -2.87
N PRO A 82 -0.33 -11.30 -4.14
CA PRO A 82 0.81 -11.94 -4.80
C PRO A 82 2.16 -11.53 -4.18
N SER A 83 3.20 -12.33 -4.44
CA SER A 83 4.54 -12.16 -3.84
C SER A 83 5.22 -10.81 -4.12
N LYS A 84 4.79 -10.07 -5.15
CA LYS A 84 5.28 -8.71 -5.41
C LYS A 84 4.99 -7.75 -4.25
N PHE A 85 3.88 -7.94 -3.53
CA PHE A 85 3.57 -7.13 -2.35
C PHE A 85 4.47 -7.47 -1.17
N HIS A 86 4.87 -8.74 -1.01
CA HIS A 86 5.81 -9.14 0.05
C HIS A 86 7.14 -8.42 -0.11
N SER A 87 7.66 -8.39 -1.35
CA SER A 87 8.90 -7.67 -1.67
C SER A 87 8.75 -6.15 -1.50
N ALA A 88 7.58 -5.59 -1.81
CA ALA A 88 7.30 -4.17 -1.61
C ALA A 88 7.31 -3.80 -0.12
N PHE A 89 6.72 -4.62 0.76
CA PHE A 89 6.71 -4.34 2.21
C PHE A 89 8.11 -4.28 2.82
N HIS A 90 9.07 -5.06 2.31
CA HIS A 90 10.47 -4.99 2.77
C HIS A 90 11.08 -3.58 2.61
N SER A 91 10.55 -2.78 1.69
CA SER A 91 10.99 -1.40 1.40
C SER A 91 9.98 -0.33 1.84
N ALA A 92 8.88 -0.72 2.49
CA ALA A 92 7.77 0.18 2.83
C ALA A 92 7.84 0.72 4.27
N VAL A 93 8.94 0.52 5.00
CA VAL A 93 9.09 1.08 6.36
C VAL A 93 8.88 2.60 6.32
N GLY A 94 7.91 3.08 7.11
CA GLY A 94 7.49 4.49 7.14
C GLY A 94 6.60 4.94 5.97
N GLY A 95 6.31 4.07 5.00
CA GLY A 95 5.40 4.32 3.88
C GLY A 95 3.94 4.03 4.23
N SER A 96 3.13 3.66 3.24
CA SER A 96 1.71 3.36 3.42
C SER A 96 1.21 2.22 2.52
N VAL A 97 0.04 1.68 2.87
CA VAL A 97 -0.76 0.79 2.01
C VAL A 97 -2.16 1.36 1.85
N SER A 98 -2.67 1.34 0.62
CA SER A 98 -4.04 1.71 0.29
C SER A 98 -4.74 0.61 -0.49
N TRP A 99 -6.07 0.54 -0.38
CA TRP A 99 -6.91 -0.37 -1.14
C TRP A 99 -8.35 0.13 -1.18
N ASP A 100 -9.04 -0.22 -2.26
CA ASP A 100 -10.46 0.02 -2.42
C ASP A 100 -11.23 -1.28 -2.20
N ILE A 101 -12.35 -1.20 -1.50
CA ILE A 101 -13.24 -2.35 -1.32
C ILE A 101 -14.71 -1.98 -1.46
N ALA A 102 -15.52 -2.92 -1.93
CA ALA A 102 -16.98 -2.84 -1.96
C ALA A 102 -17.58 -4.22 -1.69
N THR A 103 -18.73 -4.28 -1.02
CA THR A 103 -19.41 -5.56 -0.72
C THR A 103 -20.87 -5.52 -1.17
N ILE A 104 -21.43 -6.68 -1.51
CA ILE A 104 -22.88 -6.87 -1.64
C ILE A 104 -23.32 -7.66 -0.41
N ASN A 105 -24.25 -7.09 0.34
CA ASN A 105 -24.97 -7.78 1.39
C ASN A 105 -26.44 -7.98 0.98
N HIS A 106 -27.10 -8.86 1.71
CA HIS A 106 -28.50 -9.22 1.55
C HIS A 106 -29.30 -8.86 2.80
N SER A 107 -30.62 -8.81 2.65
CA SER A 107 -31.51 -8.58 3.80
C SER A 107 -31.40 -9.74 4.80
N GLY A 108 -31.10 -9.41 6.06
CA GLY A 108 -30.91 -10.39 7.14
C GLY A 108 -29.45 -10.74 7.41
N ASP A 109 -28.52 -10.25 6.59
CA ASP A 109 -27.09 -10.45 6.79
C ASP A 109 -26.60 -9.79 8.08
N THR A 110 -25.74 -10.50 8.82
CA THR A 110 -25.19 -10.03 10.09
C THR A 110 -23.71 -9.71 9.94
N PHE A 111 -23.33 -8.45 10.16
CA PHE A 111 -21.92 -8.06 10.17
C PHE A 111 -21.16 -8.81 11.27
N PHE A 112 -19.97 -9.31 10.95
CA PHE A 112 -19.04 -9.82 11.95
C PHE A 112 -17.71 -9.06 11.90
N ARG A 113 -16.99 -9.03 13.02
CA ARG A 113 -15.70 -8.34 13.11
C ARG A 113 -14.55 -9.31 12.88
N SER A 114 -13.62 -8.93 12.03
CA SER A 114 -12.32 -9.59 11.84
C SER A 114 -11.30 -8.56 11.40
N SER A 115 -10.02 -8.91 11.33
CA SER A 115 -8.98 -8.01 10.81
C SER A 115 -9.23 -7.76 9.32
N ASP A 116 -9.21 -6.50 8.91
CA ASP A 116 -9.43 -6.06 7.53
C ASP A 116 -8.17 -6.21 6.68
N LEU A 117 -7.01 -5.99 7.28
CA LEU A 117 -5.71 -6.15 6.64
C LEU A 117 -4.76 -6.89 7.58
N THR A 118 -3.97 -7.81 7.04
CA THR A 118 -2.94 -8.54 7.80
C THR A 118 -1.67 -8.71 6.98
N ILE A 119 -0.52 -8.44 7.59
CA ILE A 119 0.82 -8.73 7.05
C ILE A 119 1.53 -9.65 8.04
N LEU A 120 2.09 -10.78 7.58
CA LEU A 120 2.83 -11.72 8.42
C LEU A 120 4.32 -11.70 8.07
N ALA A 121 5.13 -11.98 9.09
CA ALA A 121 6.53 -12.36 9.00
C ALA A 121 6.75 -13.59 9.88
N GLY A 122 6.68 -14.79 9.29
CA GLY A 122 6.66 -16.05 10.03
C GLY A 122 5.44 -16.15 10.96
N VAL A 123 5.68 -16.27 12.27
CA VAL A 123 4.60 -16.33 13.28
C VAL A 123 4.03 -14.96 13.65
N ASN A 124 4.84 -13.92 13.49
CA ASN A 124 4.49 -12.56 13.84
C ASN A 124 3.60 -11.94 12.77
N ARG A 125 2.65 -11.10 13.16
CA ARG A 125 1.83 -10.35 12.21
C ARG A 125 1.36 -9.03 12.76
N ILE A 126 1.16 -8.07 11.85
CA ILE A 126 0.41 -6.85 12.13
C ILE A 126 -0.98 -6.93 11.51
N ARG A 127 -1.98 -6.42 12.23
CA ARG A 127 -3.39 -6.41 11.86
C ARG A 127 -3.96 -5.02 11.96
N LEU A 128 -4.87 -4.72 11.04
CA LEU A 128 -5.63 -3.49 11.06
C LEU A 128 -7.13 -3.80 11.05
N TYR A 129 -7.89 -2.99 11.77
CA TYR A 129 -9.34 -3.07 11.89
C TYR A 129 -9.94 -1.69 11.57
N VAL A 130 -10.34 -1.48 10.33
CA VAL A 130 -10.89 -0.21 9.82
C VAL A 130 -12.40 -0.25 9.63
N THR A 131 -13.01 -1.43 9.70
CA THR A 131 -14.47 -1.60 9.62
C THR A 131 -15.10 -1.80 11.01
N PRO A 132 -16.33 -1.32 11.24
CA PRO A 132 -17.21 -0.58 10.31
C PRO A 132 -16.82 0.91 10.09
N PRO A 133 -17.35 1.58 9.04
CA PRO A 133 -18.36 1.10 8.09
C PRO A 133 -17.80 0.12 7.06
N VAL A 134 -18.64 -0.77 6.54
CA VAL A 134 -18.33 -1.62 5.38
C VAL A 134 -19.01 -1.01 4.15
N PRO A 135 -18.30 -0.77 3.05
CA PRO A 135 -18.89 -0.22 1.83
C PRO A 135 -19.87 -1.19 1.19
N ILE A 136 -20.98 -0.63 0.69
CA ILE A 136 -21.99 -1.36 -0.08
C ILE A 136 -21.86 -0.98 -1.56
N PHE A 137 -21.65 -1.99 -2.41
CA PHE A 137 -21.59 -1.87 -3.86
C PHE A 137 -22.88 -1.23 -4.40
N PRO A 138 -22.80 -0.30 -5.38
CA PRO A 138 -21.64 0.03 -6.22
C PRO A 138 -20.67 1.06 -5.64
N THR A 139 -20.83 1.48 -4.39
CA THR A 139 -19.92 2.45 -3.75
C THR A 139 -18.72 1.74 -3.15
N TYR A 140 -17.53 2.23 -3.48
CA TYR A 140 -16.27 1.81 -2.86
C TYR A 140 -15.92 2.68 -1.66
N SER A 141 -15.26 2.08 -0.67
CA SER A 141 -14.48 2.84 0.30
C SER A 141 -13.00 2.64 0.00
N GLU A 142 -12.31 3.76 -0.12
CA GLU A 142 -10.84 3.83 -0.14
C GLU A 142 -10.36 3.82 1.31
N TYR A 143 -9.49 2.88 1.62
CA TYR A 143 -8.76 2.85 2.88
C TYR A 143 -7.28 3.09 2.62
N GLU A 144 -6.65 3.86 3.51
CA GLU A 144 -5.21 4.04 3.54
C GLU A 144 -4.73 3.87 4.99
N ALA A 145 -3.57 3.23 5.15
CA ALA A 145 -2.92 3.07 6.44
C ALA A 145 -1.42 3.32 6.30
N ASP A 146 -0.94 4.31 7.06
CA ASP A 146 0.49 4.52 7.24
C ASP A 146 1.10 3.37 8.04
N PHE A 147 2.35 3.03 7.73
CA PHE A 147 3.15 2.09 8.51
C PHE A 147 3.74 2.73 9.76
N THR A 148 2.87 3.38 10.53
CA THR A 148 3.19 4.02 11.81
C THR A 148 2.21 3.60 12.89
N THR A 149 2.60 3.74 14.16
CA THR A 149 1.70 3.44 15.28
C THR A 149 0.43 4.29 15.29
N ALA A 150 0.43 5.46 14.64
CA ALA A 150 -0.74 6.34 14.56
C ALA A 150 -1.90 5.72 13.76
N ALA A 151 -1.62 4.79 12.85
CA ALA A 151 -2.65 4.07 12.10
C ALA A 151 -3.41 3.03 12.94
N GLY A 152 -2.96 2.73 14.17
CA GLY A 152 -3.70 1.84 15.08
C GLY A 152 -3.48 0.34 14.83
N TRP A 153 -2.30 -0.04 14.33
CA TRP A 153 -1.93 -1.44 14.13
C TRP A 153 -1.92 -2.24 15.44
N PHE A 154 -2.38 -3.48 15.35
CA PHE A 154 -2.23 -4.50 16.39
C PHE A 154 -1.13 -5.48 15.99
N PHE A 155 -0.30 -5.88 16.93
CA PHE A 155 0.71 -6.91 16.76
C PHE A 155 0.23 -8.21 17.39
N PHE A 156 0.48 -9.33 16.72
CA PHE A 156 0.21 -10.66 17.21
C PHE A 156 1.45 -11.55 17.03
N ASP A 157 1.93 -12.14 18.13
CA ASP A 157 3.15 -12.95 18.19
C ASP A 157 2.92 -14.46 18.03
N GLY A 158 1.69 -14.85 17.69
CA GLY A 158 1.25 -16.24 17.70
C GLY A 158 0.45 -16.64 18.94
N VAL A 159 0.47 -15.82 20.00
CA VAL A 159 -0.20 -16.10 21.28
C VAL A 159 -1.06 -14.93 21.72
N THR A 160 -0.51 -13.72 21.74
CA THR A 160 -1.15 -12.52 22.31
C THR A 160 -1.31 -11.45 21.25
N GLU A 161 -2.44 -10.76 21.28
CA GLU A 161 -2.65 -9.55 20.47
C GLU A 161 -2.48 -8.31 21.37
N THR A 162 -1.64 -7.38 20.95
CA THR A 162 -1.38 -6.10 21.63
C THR A 162 -1.37 -4.95 20.64
N VAL A 163 -1.43 -3.71 21.12
CA VAL A 163 -1.11 -2.55 20.27
C VAL A 163 0.32 -2.70 19.77
N ALA A 164 0.54 -2.51 18.46
CA ALA A 164 1.86 -2.65 17.86
C ALA A 164 2.76 -1.47 18.22
N THR A 165 4.02 -1.76 18.55
CA THR A 165 5.08 -0.74 18.58
C THR A 165 5.59 -0.46 17.18
N GLN A 166 6.26 0.68 16.98
CA GLN A 166 6.88 0.98 15.68
C GLN A 166 7.91 -0.09 15.29
N SER A 167 8.73 -0.54 16.24
CA SER A 167 9.71 -1.59 15.98
C SER A 167 9.08 -2.93 15.57
N GLN A 168 7.88 -3.24 16.05
CA GLN A 168 7.14 -4.43 15.64
C GLN A 168 6.57 -4.28 14.23
N ILE A 169 6.02 -3.10 13.90
CA ILE A 169 5.57 -2.79 12.53
C ILE A 169 6.75 -2.95 11.56
N ASP A 170 7.86 -2.28 11.85
CA ASP A 170 9.06 -2.31 10.99
C ASP A 170 9.60 -3.74 10.83
N ALA A 171 9.67 -4.51 11.91
CA ALA A 171 10.14 -5.89 11.87
C ALA A 171 9.24 -6.81 11.03
N VAL A 172 7.91 -6.65 11.12
CA VAL A 172 6.98 -7.42 10.28
C VAL A 172 7.08 -6.99 8.82
N LEU A 173 7.24 -5.71 8.52
CA LEU A 173 7.42 -5.23 7.15
C LEU A 173 8.72 -5.75 6.53
N LEU A 174 9.84 -5.70 7.26
CA LEU A 174 11.13 -6.21 6.80
C LEU A 174 11.14 -7.73 6.58
N GLY A 175 10.31 -8.46 7.32
CA GLY A 175 10.19 -9.92 7.24
C GLY A 175 8.98 -10.40 6.46
N ALA A 176 8.25 -9.52 5.77
CA ALA A 176 6.95 -9.83 5.22
C ALA A 176 7.00 -11.03 4.25
N ASP A 177 6.18 -12.05 4.52
CA ASP A 177 6.04 -13.28 3.71
C ASP A 177 4.59 -13.62 3.37
N TRP A 178 3.64 -12.84 3.92
CA TRP A 178 2.21 -12.95 3.65
C TRP A 178 1.54 -11.59 3.71
N PHE A 179 0.55 -11.40 2.84
CA PHE A 179 -0.34 -10.25 2.84
C PHE A 179 -1.77 -10.67 2.51
N SER A 180 -2.73 -10.19 3.29
CA SER A 180 -4.14 -10.44 3.02
C SER A 180 -5.04 -9.27 3.40
N ILE A 181 -6.10 -9.12 2.61
CA ILE A 181 -7.20 -8.18 2.83
C ILE A 181 -8.49 -9.00 3.00
N ARG A 182 -9.34 -8.61 3.94
CA ARG A 182 -10.60 -9.31 4.23
C ARG A 182 -11.52 -9.33 3.00
N ALA A 183 -12.13 -10.47 2.74
CA ALA A 183 -12.99 -10.68 1.56
C ALA A 183 -14.45 -11.05 1.93
N GLU A 184 -14.78 -11.09 3.22
CA GLU A 184 -16.09 -11.50 3.71
C GLU A 184 -16.43 -10.74 4.98
N TYR A 185 -17.58 -10.09 4.98
CA TYR A 185 -17.97 -9.10 5.99
C TYR A 185 -19.22 -9.49 6.75
N TRP A 186 -20.05 -10.35 6.17
CA TRP A 186 -21.35 -10.71 6.66
C TRP A 186 -21.51 -12.22 6.80
N SER A 187 -22.19 -12.62 7.87
CA SER A 187 -22.69 -13.98 8.02
C SER A 187 -24.06 -14.04 7.39
N SER A 188 -24.21 -14.89 6.38
CA SER A 188 -25.38 -14.92 5.50
C SER A 188 -25.66 -16.34 5.00
N ALA A 189 -26.92 -16.60 4.60
CA ALA A 189 -27.31 -17.86 3.95
C ALA A 189 -27.04 -17.85 2.44
N THR A 190 -26.76 -16.67 1.87
CA THR A 190 -26.42 -16.46 0.45
C THR A 190 -24.98 -15.96 0.41
N PRO A 191 -24.12 -16.44 -0.50
CA PRO A 191 -22.74 -15.96 -0.62
C PRO A 191 -22.61 -14.44 -0.61
N ASP A 192 -21.75 -13.93 0.27
CA ASP A 192 -21.31 -12.55 0.24
C ASP A 192 -20.44 -12.33 -1.00
N ILE A 193 -20.64 -11.21 -1.68
CA ILE A 193 -19.78 -10.83 -2.81
C ILE A 193 -18.94 -9.63 -2.39
N THR A 194 -17.63 -9.76 -2.51
CA THR A 194 -16.69 -8.66 -2.24
C THR A 194 -15.87 -8.36 -3.48
N PHE A 195 -15.66 -7.08 -3.71
CA PHE A 195 -14.81 -6.55 -4.76
C PHE A 195 -13.61 -5.82 -4.15
N LEU A 196 -12.42 -6.13 -4.64
CA LEU A 196 -11.17 -5.49 -4.28
C LEU A 196 -10.60 -4.77 -5.51
N ASP A 197 -10.15 -3.54 -5.30
CA ASP A 197 -9.52 -2.73 -6.34
C ASP A 197 -8.39 -1.83 -5.78
N ASN A 198 -7.58 -1.25 -6.67
CA ASN A 198 -6.58 -0.21 -6.38
C ASN A 198 -5.66 -0.49 -5.17
N VAL A 199 -5.14 -1.70 -5.04
CA VAL A 199 -4.22 -2.02 -3.95
C VAL A 199 -2.85 -1.44 -4.26
N VAL A 200 -2.34 -0.53 -3.41
CA VAL A 200 -1.05 0.14 -3.62
C VAL A 200 -0.21 0.10 -2.35
N VAL A 201 1.07 -0.25 -2.48
CA VAL A 201 2.06 -0.09 -1.42
C VAL A 201 3.04 1.00 -1.82
N ARG A 202 3.25 1.96 -0.92
CA ARG A 202 4.11 3.11 -1.14
C ARG A 202 5.28 3.13 -0.17
N GLY A 203 6.44 3.58 -0.65
CA GLY A 203 7.60 3.88 0.18
C GLY A 203 7.57 5.31 0.70
N VAL A 204 8.49 5.63 1.62
CA VAL A 204 8.68 7.01 2.07
C VAL A 204 9.20 7.87 0.90
N PRO A 205 8.75 9.13 0.77
CA PRO A 205 9.37 10.08 -0.16
C PRO A 205 10.89 10.18 0.04
N GLU A 206 11.67 9.94 -1.00
CA GLU A 206 13.11 10.17 -0.97
C GLU A 206 13.39 11.67 -0.72
N PRO A 207 14.15 12.03 0.32
CA PRO A 207 14.46 13.44 0.57
C PRO A 207 15.17 14.05 -0.63
N ALA A 208 14.63 15.16 -1.17
CA ALA A 208 15.24 15.91 -2.27
C ALA A 208 16.68 16.38 -1.98
N SER A 209 17.12 16.28 -0.71
CA SER A 209 18.49 16.53 -0.26
C SER A 209 19.53 15.58 -0.87
N LEU A 210 19.17 14.36 -1.30
CA LEU A 210 20.11 13.47 -2.02
C LEU A 210 20.47 14.01 -3.41
N LEU A 211 19.54 14.69 -4.10
CA LEU A 211 19.81 15.39 -5.35
C LEU A 211 20.71 16.62 -5.13
N LEU A 212 20.51 17.34 -4.01
CA LEU A 212 21.36 18.49 -3.64
C LEU A 212 22.81 18.08 -3.32
N LEU A 213 23.03 16.93 -2.67
CA LEU A 213 24.38 16.40 -2.44
C LEU A 213 25.09 16.02 -3.75
N GLY A 214 24.37 15.44 -4.72
CA GLY A 214 24.91 15.14 -6.04
C GLY A 214 25.30 16.38 -6.84
N LEU A 215 24.46 17.42 -6.83
CA LEU A 215 24.75 18.69 -7.50
C LEU A 215 25.89 19.47 -6.82
N GLY A 216 25.96 19.46 -5.49
CA GLY A 216 27.05 20.10 -4.73
C GLY A 216 28.42 19.49 -5.05
N ALA A 217 28.51 18.16 -5.18
CA ALA A 217 29.75 17.48 -5.54
C ALA A 217 30.24 17.87 -6.96
N THR A 218 29.35 17.88 -7.95
CA THR A 218 29.73 18.26 -9.33
C THR A 218 30.21 19.71 -9.44
N ALA A 219 29.58 20.66 -8.72
CA ALA A 219 30.02 22.06 -8.69
C ALA A 219 31.45 22.23 -8.14
N LEU A 220 31.84 21.43 -7.15
CA LEU A 220 33.19 21.45 -6.57
C LEU A 220 34.26 20.86 -7.51
N PHE A 221 33.92 19.82 -8.29
CA PHE A 221 34.85 19.22 -9.27
C PHE A 221 35.09 20.09 -10.51
N PHE A 222 34.09 20.85 -10.97
CA PHE A 222 34.26 21.76 -12.10
C PHE A 222 34.79 23.15 -11.68
N GLY A 223 34.56 23.59 -10.44
CA GLY A 223 35.08 24.86 -9.92
C GLY A 223 36.59 24.87 -9.66
N THR A 224 37.19 23.71 -9.39
CA THR A 224 38.63 23.58 -9.08
C THR A 224 39.54 23.47 -10.31
N ARG A 225 39.00 23.17 -11.51
CA ARG A 225 39.77 23.03 -12.75
C ARG A 225 40.12 24.33 -13.48
N ARG A 226 39.72 25.50 -12.97
CA ARG A 226 39.92 26.80 -13.64
C ARG A 226 41.10 27.64 -13.13
N ARG A 227 42.04 27.04 -12.41
CA ARG A 227 43.28 27.73 -11.99
C ARG A 227 44.51 26.97 -12.48
N HIS A 228 44.84 27.09 -13.77
CA HIS A 228 46.20 27.00 -14.30
C HIS A 228 46.24 27.71 -15.66
#